data_AF-A0A0H1R069-F1
#
_entry.id   AF-A0A0H1R069-F1
#
_cell.length_a   1.000
_cell.length_b   1.000
_cell.length_c   1.000
_cell.angle_alpha   90.00
_cell.angle_beta   90.00
_cell.angle_gamma   90.00
#
_symmetry.space_group_name_H-M   'P 1'
#
loop_
_entity.id
_entity.type
_entity.pdbx_description
1 polymer ?
#
loop_
_entity_poly.entity_id
_entity_poly.type
_entity_poly.pdbx_seq_one_letter_code
_entity_poly.pdbx_strand_id
1 'polypeptide(L)'
;MRRRILTALVLAAAILAAGCLGGLPGPGEPGGEVVPPAIVPVEGAAPGEAPVYAFPFGDREETIRIEPDPAVYAGAKEADRQLYLHEDLAEEEWIPIYYLAFVNESHQIPFYTDLLAGLREIRDREELDDDRYLELIAVFVQSIPYRTDASMIEPKFPIETYVDAEGDCDDKSLLLAGLLAREGYGVALLYFGEEKHMAVGVKSAGCRYRNTTYAYIETTNRSYVGIPPAALADGTVLSSDPLVIPVGDGDGLYAACEEIETIERALSASRDRVGELEEELAVCTRELEADREALVALDAKMADLLRSGETGKYNRLVPEYNRMVGDYNDAVEACNVMLDEAEAAVNLHNHLVGHAHDRPGSYLRAREYLAR
;
A
#
# COMPACT_ATOMS: atom_id res chain seq x y z
N MET A 1 22.00 43.06 -23.74
CA MET A 1 22.00 43.21 -25.21
C MET A 1 22.77 42.04 -25.81
N ARG A 2 22.06 41.15 -26.55
CA ARG A 2 22.53 40.13 -27.53
C ARG A 2 23.65 39.15 -27.11
N ARG A 3 23.36 37.88 -26.80
CA ARG A 3 23.15 36.71 -27.70
C ARG A 3 24.14 36.58 -28.87
N ARG A 4 24.89 35.46 -28.88
CA ARG A 4 25.22 34.51 -29.98
C ARG A 4 26.14 33.43 -29.39
N ILE A 5 25.75 32.16 -29.17
CA ILE A 5 25.33 31.07 -30.06
C ILE A 5 26.50 30.43 -30.86
N LEU A 6 26.65 29.11 -30.65
CA LEU A 6 27.02 27.99 -31.56
C LEU A 6 28.44 27.37 -31.55
N THR A 7 28.41 26.09 -31.12
CA THR A 7 28.95 24.85 -31.71
C THR A 7 30.36 24.32 -31.44
N ALA A 8 30.32 23.05 -31.03
CA ALA A 8 31.10 21.89 -31.48
C ALA A 8 32.51 21.70 -30.92
N LEU A 9 32.69 20.59 -30.20
CA LEU A 9 33.75 19.62 -30.50
C LEU A 9 33.40 18.26 -29.90
N VAL A 10 33.10 17.33 -30.81
CA VAL A 10 33.20 15.88 -30.62
C VAL A 10 34.67 15.55 -30.36
N LEU A 11 34.95 14.81 -29.30
CA LEU A 11 36.21 14.06 -29.20
C LEU A 11 35.89 12.62 -28.82
N ALA A 12 35.94 11.76 -29.83
CA ALA A 12 36.13 10.34 -29.68
C ALA A 12 37.57 10.09 -29.20
N ALA A 13 37.72 9.33 -28.12
CA ALA A 13 38.99 8.71 -27.75
C ALA A 13 38.82 7.20 -27.87
N ALA A 14 39.37 6.66 -28.96
CA ALA A 14 39.56 5.23 -29.14
C ALA A 14 40.72 4.78 -28.23
N ILE A 15 40.49 3.74 -27.43
CA ILE A 15 41.58 2.95 -26.82
C ILE A 15 41.59 1.59 -27.51
N LEU A 16 42.68 1.35 -28.23
CA LEU A 16 43.09 0.05 -28.75
C LEU A 16 43.53 -0.84 -27.58
N ALA A 17 42.91 -2.00 -27.43
CA ALA A 17 43.51 -3.15 -26.76
C ALA A 17 43.45 -4.35 -27.70
N ALA A 18 44.63 -4.88 -28.01
CA ALA A 18 44.83 -6.02 -28.89
C ALA A 18 44.70 -7.35 -28.12
N GLY A 19 43.76 -8.19 -28.57
CA GLY A 19 43.86 -9.65 -28.77
C GLY A 19 44.33 -10.58 -27.64
N CYS A 20 43.50 -11.58 -27.32
CA CYS A 20 43.77 -12.98 -27.69
C CYS A 20 42.47 -13.83 -27.71
N LEU A 21 42.40 -14.71 -28.70
CA LEU A 21 41.40 -15.74 -29.03
C LEU A 21 41.06 -16.67 -27.84
N GLY A 22 39.92 -17.35 -27.74
CA GLY A 22 38.83 -17.59 -28.67
C GLY A 22 38.07 -18.84 -28.21
N GLY A 23 36.75 -18.73 -28.04
CA GLY A 23 35.83 -19.85 -27.84
C GLY A 23 34.66 -19.66 -28.80
N LEU A 24 34.48 -20.59 -29.73
CA LEU A 24 33.45 -20.56 -30.78
C LEU A 24 32.05 -20.80 -30.19
N PRO A 25 31.02 -20.00 -30.57
CA PRO A 25 29.64 -20.43 -30.52
C PRO A 25 29.25 -21.20 -31.80
N GLY A 26 28.34 -22.17 -31.64
CA GLY A 26 27.74 -22.94 -32.73
C GLY A 26 26.79 -22.11 -33.61
N PRO A 27 26.38 -22.63 -34.78
CA PRO A 27 25.61 -21.85 -35.75
C PRO A 27 24.09 -22.01 -35.56
N GLY A 28 23.39 -20.87 -35.51
CA GLY A 28 21.92 -20.70 -35.53
C GLY A 28 21.52 -19.71 -34.41
N GLU A 29 20.99 -18.52 -34.62
CA GLU A 29 20.21 -17.89 -35.70
C GLU A 29 20.54 -16.38 -35.78
N PRO A 30 20.19 -15.64 -36.86
CA PRO A 30 20.32 -14.19 -36.92
C PRO A 30 19.04 -13.49 -36.42
N GLY A 31 19.09 -12.84 -35.25
CA GLY A 31 18.06 -11.94 -34.73
C GLY A 31 18.69 -10.90 -33.80
N GLY A 32 18.25 -9.64 -33.86
CA GLY A 32 18.84 -8.50 -33.13
C GLY A 32 18.93 -8.75 -31.62
N GLU A 33 20.11 -8.51 -31.04
CA GLU A 33 20.48 -8.93 -29.69
C GLU A 33 19.94 -7.96 -28.61
N VAL A 34 18.78 -8.22 -28.00
CA VAL A 34 18.31 -7.40 -26.87
C VAL A 34 19.29 -7.53 -25.69
N VAL A 35 19.83 -6.41 -25.19
CA VAL A 35 20.76 -6.40 -24.04
C VAL A 35 20.03 -5.80 -22.82
N PRO A 36 19.58 -6.64 -21.88
CA PRO A 36 18.90 -6.18 -20.68
C PRO A 36 19.88 -5.71 -19.58
N PRO A 37 19.38 -4.98 -18.57
CA PRO A 37 20.12 -4.69 -17.35
C PRO A 37 20.64 -5.97 -16.69
N ALA A 38 21.88 -5.95 -16.23
CA ALA A 38 22.51 -7.08 -15.57
C ALA A 38 23.50 -6.64 -14.49
N ILE A 39 23.61 -7.44 -13.43
CA ILE A 39 24.58 -7.19 -12.36
C ILE A 39 25.94 -7.76 -12.75
N VAL A 40 26.99 -6.94 -12.61
CA VAL A 40 28.37 -7.40 -12.60
C VAL A 40 28.91 -7.23 -11.18
N PRO A 41 29.13 -8.31 -10.41
CA PRO A 41 29.62 -8.20 -9.05
C PRO A 41 30.96 -7.46 -8.95
N VAL A 42 31.08 -6.58 -7.96
CA VAL A 42 32.31 -5.81 -7.69
C VAL A 42 33.13 -6.53 -6.63
N GLU A 43 34.07 -7.35 -7.08
CA GLU A 43 34.94 -8.14 -6.20
C GLU A 43 35.72 -7.26 -5.21
N GLY A 44 35.72 -7.67 -3.94
CA GLY A 44 36.40 -6.95 -2.87
C GLY A 44 35.65 -5.72 -2.35
N ALA A 45 34.39 -5.51 -2.75
CA ALA A 45 33.51 -4.52 -2.13
C ALA A 45 33.43 -4.73 -0.61
N ALA A 46 33.55 -3.64 0.15
CA ALA A 46 33.48 -3.70 1.60
C ALA A 46 32.02 -3.94 2.04
N PRO A 47 31.79 -4.76 3.08
CA PRO A 47 30.46 -4.93 3.63
C PRO A 47 29.93 -3.61 4.21
N GLY A 48 28.74 -3.21 3.76
CA GLY A 48 27.97 -2.13 4.38
C GLY A 48 27.28 -2.60 5.66
N GLU A 49 26.60 -1.67 6.34
CA GLU A 49 25.74 -2.03 7.48
C GLU A 49 24.41 -2.57 6.95
N ALA A 50 24.15 -3.86 7.15
CA ALA A 50 22.89 -4.47 6.74
C ALA A 50 21.73 -3.95 7.59
N PRO A 51 20.59 -3.55 6.98
CA PRO A 51 19.46 -3.03 7.71
C PRO A 51 18.79 -4.11 8.56
N VAL A 52 18.15 -3.67 9.64
CA VAL A 52 17.26 -4.49 10.47
C VAL A 52 15.85 -3.96 10.28
N TYR A 53 14.96 -4.82 9.79
CA TYR A 53 13.57 -4.47 9.59
C TYR A 53 12.76 -4.93 10.79
N ALA A 54 12.03 -4.00 11.40
CA ALA A 54 10.99 -4.30 12.37
C ALA A 54 9.64 -3.89 11.78
N PHE A 55 8.64 -4.78 11.81
CA PHE A 55 7.34 -4.53 11.20
C PHE A 55 6.22 -5.29 11.93
N PRO A 56 4.99 -4.75 11.98
CA PRO A 56 3.90 -5.43 12.64
C PRO A 56 3.35 -6.55 11.75
N PHE A 57 3.03 -7.70 12.33
CA PHE A 57 2.30 -8.78 11.67
C PHE A 57 1.46 -9.55 12.68
N GLY A 58 0.17 -9.72 12.40
CA GLY A 58 -0.77 -10.22 13.41
C GLY A 58 -0.78 -9.33 14.66
N ASP A 59 -0.55 -9.92 15.83
CA ASP A 59 -0.50 -9.24 17.12
C ASP A 59 0.93 -8.92 17.60
N ARG A 60 1.94 -9.11 16.75
CA ARG A 60 3.36 -9.01 17.10
C ARG A 60 4.12 -8.03 16.23
N GLU A 61 5.30 -7.64 16.73
CA GLU A 61 6.33 -7.00 15.93
C GLU A 61 7.35 -8.06 15.52
N GLU A 62 7.46 -8.27 14.21
CA GLU A 62 8.40 -9.19 13.60
C GLU A 62 9.71 -8.49 13.25
N THR A 63 10.80 -9.24 13.20
CA THR A 63 12.12 -8.71 12.84
C THR A 63 12.81 -9.59 11.81
N ILE A 64 13.38 -8.97 10.78
CA ILE A 64 14.19 -9.64 9.76
C ILE A 64 15.51 -8.90 9.58
N ARG A 65 16.59 -9.68 9.52
CA ARG A 65 17.92 -9.22 9.15
C ARG A 65 18.64 -10.34 8.39
N ILE A 66 19.09 -10.03 7.20
CA ILE A 66 20.08 -10.82 6.45
C ILE A 66 21.29 -9.96 6.13
N GLU A 67 22.39 -10.60 5.71
CA GLU A 67 23.61 -9.92 5.28
C GLU A 67 23.86 -10.24 3.80
N PRO A 68 23.33 -9.41 2.86
CA PRO A 68 23.50 -9.65 1.44
C PRO A 68 24.97 -9.55 1.00
N ASP A 69 25.32 -10.24 -0.09
CA ASP A 69 26.67 -10.21 -0.67
C ASP A 69 27.06 -8.77 -1.08
N PRO A 70 28.10 -8.17 -0.46
CA PRO A 70 28.54 -6.82 -0.77
C PRO A 70 28.97 -6.62 -2.23
N ALA A 71 29.53 -7.65 -2.87
CA ALA A 71 29.96 -7.58 -4.27
C ALA A 71 28.77 -7.47 -5.21
N VAL A 72 27.71 -8.25 -4.95
CA VAL A 72 26.46 -8.20 -5.73
C VAL A 72 25.76 -6.87 -5.52
N TYR A 73 25.65 -6.40 -4.27
CA TYR A 73 25.04 -5.11 -3.97
C TYR A 73 25.80 -3.94 -4.63
N ALA A 74 27.12 -3.89 -4.50
CA ALA A 74 27.93 -2.88 -5.18
C ALA A 74 27.78 -2.95 -6.72
N GLY A 75 27.77 -4.17 -7.28
CA GLY A 75 27.49 -4.40 -8.68
C GLY A 75 26.13 -3.90 -9.12
N ALA A 76 25.09 -4.04 -8.30
CA ALA A 76 23.75 -3.50 -8.58
C ALA A 76 23.71 -1.96 -8.57
N LYS A 77 24.45 -1.32 -7.66
CA LYS A 77 24.58 0.16 -7.63
C LYS A 77 25.31 0.69 -8.87
N GLU A 78 26.28 -0.05 -9.40
CA GLU A 78 27.09 0.33 -10.56
C GLU A 78 26.51 -0.14 -11.90
N ALA A 79 25.51 -1.03 -11.88
CA ALA A 79 24.95 -1.64 -13.07
C ALA A 79 24.33 -0.61 -14.03
N ASP A 80 24.51 -0.85 -15.32
CA ASP A 80 23.76 -0.16 -16.36
C ASP A 80 22.31 -0.65 -16.36
N ARG A 81 21.39 0.26 -16.05
CA ARG A 81 19.94 -0.02 -15.91
C ARG A 81 19.15 0.24 -17.17
N GLN A 82 19.82 0.48 -18.29
CA GLN A 82 19.18 0.70 -19.57
C GLN A 82 18.88 -0.62 -20.29
N LEU A 83 17.79 -0.64 -21.06
CA LEU A 83 17.52 -1.69 -22.03
C LEU A 83 17.99 -1.24 -23.41
N TYR A 84 18.90 -1.99 -24.03
CA TYR A 84 19.33 -1.72 -25.39
C TYR A 84 18.59 -2.62 -26.38
N LEU A 85 17.81 -1.97 -27.24
CA LEU A 85 17.04 -2.61 -28.30
C LEU A 85 17.73 -2.38 -29.65
N HIS A 86 17.90 -3.46 -30.43
CA HIS A 86 18.45 -3.39 -31.79
C HIS A 86 17.38 -3.19 -32.86
N GLU A 87 16.11 -3.33 -32.48
CA GLU A 87 14.91 -3.08 -33.28
C GLU A 87 13.86 -2.40 -32.40
N ASP A 88 12.97 -1.60 -32.99
CA ASP A 88 11.89 -0.96 -32.23
C ASP A 88 10.84 -2.00 -31.82
N LEU A 89 10.65 -2.20 -30.52
CA LEU A 89 9.63 -3.08 -29.94
C LEU A 89 8.45 -2.28 -29.42
N ALA A 90 7.25 -2.86 -29.43
CA ALA A 90 6.08 -2.26 -28.78
C ALA A 90 6.26 -2.24 -27.26
N GLU A 91 5.56 -1.34 -26.57
CA GLU A 91 5.62 -1.23 -25.10
C GLU A 91 5.25 -2.55 -24.42
N GLU A 92 4.27 -3.27 -24.94
CA GLU A 92 3.83 -4.56 -24.44
C GLU A 92 4.89 -5.67 -24.59
N GLU A 93 5.91 -5.46 -25.42
CA GLU A 93 6.99 -6.41 -25.68
C GLU A 93 8.25 -6.08 -24.88
N TRP A 94 8.70 -4.82 -24.90
CA TRP A 94 9.95 -4.45 -24.22
C TRP A 94 9.79 -4.26 -22.72
N ILE A 95 8.63 -3.80 -22.23
CA ILE A 95 8.40 -3.55 -20.80
C ILE A 95 8.53 -4.86 -19.99
N PRO A 96 7.92 -5.99 -20.40
CA PRO A 96 8.15 -7.28 -19.73
C PRO A 96 9.63 -7.68 -19.70
N ILE A 97 10.35 -7.54 -20.83
CA ILE A 97 11.78 -7.88 -20.90
C ILE A 97 12.56 -7.04 -19.90
N TYR A 98 12.26 -5.74 -19.83
CA TYR A 98 12.93 -4.80 -18.94
C TYR A 98 12.78 -5.19 -17.47
N TYR A 99 11.55 -5.27 -16.98
CA TYR A 99 11.31 -5.51 -15.55
C TYR A 99 11.70 -6.93 -15.12
N LEU A 100 11.51 -7.93 -15.97
CA LEU A 100 11.91 -9.30 -15.65
C LEU A 100 13.43 -9.46 -15.53
N ALA A 101 14.23 -8.62 -16.20
CA ALA A 101 15.69 -8.63 -16.03
C ALA A 101 16.11 -8.32 -14.59
N PHE A 102 15.47 -7.35 -13.93
CA PHE A 102 15.76 -7.02 -12.54
C PHE A 102 15.35 -8.13 -11.57
N VAL A 103 14.16 -8.72 -11.75
CA VAL A 103 13.63 -9.75 -10.83
C VAL A 103 14.38 -11.09 -10.97
N ASN A 104 14.75 -11.44 -12.20
CA ASN A 104 15.35 -12.73 -12.53
C ASN A 104 16.89 -12.70 -12.63
N GLU A 105 17.52 -11.58 -12.30
CA GLU A 105 18.98 -11.48 -12.27
C GLU A 105 19.58 -12.53 -11.33
N SER A 106 20.38 -13.41 -11.92
CA SER A 106 20.91 -14.64 -11.33
C SER A 106 21.77 -14.41 -10.09
N HIS A 107 22.53 -13.31 -10.05
CA HIS A 107 23.39 -12.97 -8.92
C HIS A 107 22.60 -12.67 -7.64
N GLN A 108 21.30 -12.37 -7.74
CA GLN A 108 20.44 -12.13 -6.58
C GLN A 108 19.82 -13.40 -5.99
N ILE A 109 20.02 -14.58 -6.59
CA ILE A 109 19.46 -15.84 -6.07
C ILE A 109 19.84 -16.09 -4.59
N PRO A 110 21.11 -15.93 -4.17
CA PRO A 110 21.47 -16.07 -2.74
C PRO A 110 20.74 -15.08 -1.85
N PHE A 111 20.63 -13.81 -2.27
CA PHE A 111 19.89 -12.77 -1.53
C PHE A 111 18.43 -13.18 -1.28
N TYR A 112 17.72 -13.62 -2.33
CA TYR A 112 16.35 -14.11 -2.16
C TYR A 112 16.28 -15.34 -1.25
N THR A 113 17.24 -16.25 -1.36
CA THR A 113 17.27 -17.47 -0.57
C THR A 113 17.39 -17.16 0.92
N ASP A 114 18.30 -16.27 1.29
CA ASP A 114 18.54 -15.88 2.68
C ASP A 114 17.35 -15.09 3.25
N LEU A 115 16.78 -14.16 2.47
CA LEU A 115 15.62 -13.37 2.91
C LEU A 115 14.39 -14.27 3.12
N LEU A 116 14.13 -15.19 2.18
CA LEU A 116 13.04 -16.15 2.30
C LEU A 116 13.27 -17.13 3.45
N ALA A 117 14.52 -17.51 3.75
CA ALA A 117 14.80 -18.33 4.93
C ALA A 117 14.35 -17.62 6.22
N GLY A 118 14.67 -16.34 6.40
CA GLY A 118 14.19 -15.55 7.55
C GLY A 118 12.67 -15.42 7.61
N LEU A 119 12.01 -15.23 6.46
CA LEU A 119 10.54 -15.20 6.38
C LEU A 119 9.91 -16.56 6.71
N ARG A 120 10.51 -17.67 6.28
CA ARG A 120 10.06 -19.03 6.60
C ARG A 120 10.23 -19.36 8.08
N GLU A 121 11.27 -18.85 8.74
CA GLU A 121 11.40 -19.00 10.20
C GLU A 121 10.22 -18.39 10.95
N ILE A 122 9.74 -17.21 10.52
CA ILE A 122 8.54 -16.59 11.08
C ILE A 122 7.30 -17.43 10.75
N ARG A 123 7.16 -17.86 9.49
CA ARG A 123 6.07 -18.75 9.04
C ARG A 123 5.94 -19.98 9.93
N ASP A 124 7.03 -20.70 10.12
CA ASP A 124 7.06 -21.96 10.85
C ASP A 124 6.82 -21.76 12.35
N ARG A 125 7.36 -20.67 12.92
CA ARG A 125 7.19 -20.33 14.33
C ARG A 125 5.74 -19.94 14.67
N GLU A 126 5.10 -19.17 13.81
CA GLU A 126 3.73 -18.69 13.99
C GLU A 126 2.68 -19.62 13.34
N GLU A 127 3.11 -20.75 12.77
CA GLU A 127 2.26 -21.76 12.11
C GLU A 127 1.36 -21.17 11.02
N LEU A 128 1.91 -20.27 10.19
CA LEU A 128 1.15 -19.56 9.17
C LEU A 128 0.75 -20.48 8.01
N ASP A 129 -0.52 -20.40 7.62
CA ASP A 129 -1.02 -20.97 6.36
C ASP A 129 -0.47 -20.18 5.14
N ASP A 130 -0.76 -20.67 3.93
CA ASP A 130 -0.22 -20.09 2.70
C ASP A 130 -0.68 -18.63 2.49
N ASP A 131 -1.94 -18.30 2.78
CA ASP A 131 -2.45 -16.92 2.66
C ASP A 131 -1.76 -15.99 3.65
N ARG A 132 -1.63 -16.41 4.92
CA ARG A 132 -0.96 -15.65 5.97
C ARG A 132 0.54 -15.52 5.71
N TYR A 133 1.18 -16.52 5.13
CA TYR A 133 2.58 -16.44 4.75
C TYR A 133 2.80 -15.46 3.60
N LEU A 134 1.94 -15.48 2.58
CA LEU A 134 1.93 -14.47 1.53
C LEU A 134 1.73 -13.06 2.10
N GLU A 135 0.78 -12.90 3.01
CA GLU A 135 0.52 -11.62 3.70
C GLU A 135 1.74 -11.16 4.52
N LEU A 136 2.46 -12.06 5.18
CA LEU A 136 3.71 -11.74 5.89
C LEU A 136 4.75 -11.14 4.94
N ILE A 137 4.96 -11.77 3.78
CA ILE A 137 5.90 -11.28 2.77
C ILE A 137 5.45 -9.91 2.24
N ALA A 138 4.16 -9.75 1.95
CA ALA A 138 3.59 -8.49 1.48
C ALA A 138 3.78 -7.38 2.53
N VAL A 139 3.45 -7.63 3.79
CA VAL A 139 3.55 -6.67 4.89
C VAL A 139 5.01 -6.30 5.17
N PHE A 140 5.94 -7.25 5.11
CA PHE A 140 7.37 -6.98 5.19
C PHE A 140 7.79 -5.95 4.12
N VAL A 141 7.46 -6.21 2.85
CA VAL A 141 7.82 -5.29 1.77
C VAL A 141 7.10 -3.95 1.89
N GLN A 142 5.81 -3.93 2.23
CA GLN A 142 5.03 -2.70 2.49
C GLN A 142 5.60 -1.88 3.65
N SER A 143 6.34 -2.49 4.56
CA SER A 143 6.97 -1.80 5.71
C SER A 143 8.32 -1.15 5.38
N ILE A 144 8.91 -1.45 4.21
CA ILE A 144 10.07 -0.70 3.71
C ILE A 144 9.60 0.74 3.38
N PRO A 145 10.30 1.79 3.83
CA PRO A 145 9.93 3.18 3.53
C PRO A 145 9.72 3.45 2.03
N TYR A 146 8.60 4.09 1.70
CA TYR A 146 8.34 4.59 0.33
C TYR A 146 9.08 5.90 0.10
N ARG A 147 9.96 5.94 -0.90
CA ARG A 147 10.67 7.15 -1.33
C ARG A 147 10.81 7.21 -2.83
N THR A 148 10.35 8.31 -3.40
CA THR A 148 10.54 8.64 -4.82
C THR A 148 11.77 9.51 -4.99
N ASP A 149 12.71 9.11 -5.84
CA ASP A 149 13.82 9.95 -6.27
C ASP A 149 13.57 10.43 -7.70
N ALA A 150 13.17 11.69 -7.88
CA ALA A 150 12.93 12.24 -9.21
C ALA A 150 14.18 12.30 -10.11
N SER A 151 15.38 12.03 -9.57
CA SER A 151 16.64 11.97 -10.31
C SER A 151 17.04 10.57 -10.78
N MET A 152 16.41 9.51 -10.27
CA MET A 152 16.57 8.13 -10.72
C MET A 152 15.21 7.60 -11.16
N ILE A 153 15.04 7.39 -12.46
CA ILE A 153 13.77 6.95 -13.05
C ILE A 153 13.77 5.42 -13.23
N GLU A 154 14.96 4.82 -13.29
CA GLU A 154 15.16 3.40 -13.47
C GLU A 154 14.98 2.64 -12.14
N PRO A 155 14.28 1.48 -12.15
CA PRO A 155 14.11 0.65 -10.97
C PRO A 155 15.46 0.21 -10.42
N LYS A 156 15.51 0.04 -9.11
CA LYS A 156 16.55 -0.65 -8.39
C LYS A 156 16.45 -2.16 -8.58
N PHE A 157 17.60 -2.84 -8.49
CA PHE A 157 17.58 -4.27 -8.28
C PHE A 157 17.02 -4.59 -6.87
N PRO A 158 16.24 -5.67 -6.69
CA PRO A 158 15.66 -6.06 -5.40
C PRO A 158 16.63 -6.09 -4.20
N ILE A 159 17.89 -6.49 -4.41
CA ILE A 159 18.93 -6.42 -3.38
C ILE A 159 19.19 -4.98 -2.90
N GLU A 160 19.16 -4.00 -3.79
CA GLU A 160 19.32 -2.59 -3.41
C GLU A 160 18.13 -2.08 -2.65
N THR A 161 16.89 -2.40 -3.06
CA THR A 161 15.68 -2.01 -2.32
C THR A 161 15.76 -2.50 -0.86
N TYR A 162 16.26 -3.72 -0.65
CA TYR A 162 16.50 -4.25 0.69
C TYR A 162 17.66 -3.56 1.41
N VAL A 163 18.81 -3.32 0.77
CA VAL A 163 20.00 -2.77 1.46
C VAL A 163 19.87 -1.27 1.72
N ASP A 164 19.33 -0.50 0.76
CA ASP A 164 19.08 0.95 0.89
C ASP A 164 17.98 1.26 1.92
N ALA A 165 17.13 0.28 2.25
CA ALA A 165 15.97 0.41 3.12
C ALA A 165 14.96 1.48 2.68
N GLU A 166 14.81 1.62 1.37
CA GLU A 166 13.83 2.49 0.72
C GLU A 166 13.65 2.12 -0.76
N GLY A 167 12.47 2.40 -1.28
CA GLY A 167 12.18 2.30 -2.71
C GLY A 167 10.85 2.95 -3.07
N ASP A 168 10.61 3.14 -4.35
CA ASP A 168 9.34 3.59 -4.91
C ASP A 168 8.46 2.41 -5.34
N CYS A 169 7.50 2.64 -6.26
CA CYS A 169 6.43 1.69 -6.55
C CYS A 169 6.95 0.44 -7.27
N ASP A 170 7.85 0.60 -8.24
CA ASP A 170 8.47 -0.47 -8.99
C ASP A 170 9.55 -1.17 -8.19
N ASP A 171 10.45 -0.45 -7.50
CA ASP A 171 11.45 -1.05 -6.59
C ASP A 171 10.83 -2.10 -5.65
N LYS A 172 9.76 -1.67 -4.96
CA LYS A 172 9.09 -2.50 -3.95
C LYS A 172 8.26 -3.60 -4.61
N SER A 173 7.66 -3.36 -5.77
CA SER A 173 6.92 -4.36 -6.52
C SER A 173 7.81 -5.47 -7.08
N LEU A 174 9.00 -5.12 -7.58
CA LEU A 174 9.99 -6.08 -8.07
C LEU A 174 10.48 -7.00 -6.94
N LEU A 175 10.78 -6.43 -5.76
CA LEU A 175 11.15 -7.21 -4.58
C LEU A 175 10.03 -8.15 -4.14
N LEU A 176 8.80 -7.65 -3.97
CA LEU A 176 7.66 -8.48 -3.54
C LEU A 176 7.36 -9.59 -4.56
N ALA A 177 7.32 -9.26 -5.84
CA ALA A 177 7.04 -10.23 -6.89
C ALA A 177 8.12 -11.31 -6.96
N GLY A 178 9.39 -10.92 -6.84
CA GLY A 178 10.52 -11.84 -6.81
C GLY A 178 10.51 -12.81 -5.63
N LEU A 179 10.10 -12.34 -4.44
CA LEU A 179 9.94 -13.18 -3.25
C LEU A 179 8.79 -14.18 -3.41
N LEU A 180 7.59 -13.70 -3.76
CA LEU A 180 6.40 -14.54 -3.89
C LEU A 180 6.55 -15.58 -5.02
N ALA A 181 7.14 -15.22 -6.17
CA ALA A 181 7.37 -16.15 -7.26
C ALA A 181 8.27 -17.34 -6.84
N ARG A 182 9.29 -17.07 -6.01
CA ARG A 182 10.22 -18.10 -5.49
C ARG A 182 9.63 -18.98 -4.39
N GLU A 183 8.55 -18.53 -3.74
CA GLU A 183 7.72 -19.34 -2.84
C GLU A 183 6.63 -20.15 -3.58
N GLY A 184 6.58 -20.08 -4.91
CA GLY A 184 5.68 -20.91 -5.72
C GLY A 184 4.27 -20.34 -5.91
N TYR A 185 4.06 -19.07 -5.58
CA TYR A 185 2.81 -18.37 -5.94
C TYR A 185 2.81 -17.98 -7.41
N GLY A 186 1.63 -18.00 -8.02
CA GLY A 186 1.43 -17.42 -9.35
C GLY A 186 1.36 -15.90 -9.24
N VAL A 187 2.37 -15.20 -9.76
CA VAL A 187 2.59 -13.77 -9.50
C VAL A 187 2.84 -13.02 -10.79
N ALA A 188 2.33 -11.80 -10.86
CA ALA A 188 2.61 -10.86 -11.95
C ALA A 188 2.89 -9.46 -11.40
N LEU A 189 3.64 -8.65 -12.15
CA LEU A 189 3.60 -7.20 -11.99
C LEU A 189 2.37 -6.66 -12.72
N LEU A 190 1.73 -5.67 -12.12
CA LEU A 190 0.63 -4.91 -12.71
C LEU A 190 1.15 -3.51 -13.01
N TYR A 191 1.50 -3.27 -14.28
CA TYR A 191 2.07 -2.00 -14.72
C TYR A 191 0.98 -1.08 -15.28
N PHE A 192 0.81 0.09 -14.66
CA PHE A 192 -0.13 1.13 -15.05
C PHE A 192 0.62 2.27 -15.72
N GLY A 193 0.82 2.18 -17.04
CA GLY A 193 1.64 3.14 -17.79
C GLY A 193 1.11 4.57 -17.76
N GLU A 194 -0.21 4.76 -17.78
CA GLU A 194 -0.84 6.09 -17.74
C GLU A 194 -0.62 6.78 -16.39
N GLU A 195 -0.82 6.05 -15.29
CA GLU A 195 -0.63 6.53 -13.93
C GLU A 195 0.82 6.48 -13.45
N LYS A 196 1.72 5.88 -14.24
CA LYS A 196 3.13 5.62 -13.88
C LYS A 196 3.25 4.91 -12.53
N HIS A 197 2.45 3.86 -12.36
CA HIS A 197 2.42 3.08 -11.13
C HIS A 197 2.70 1.61 -11.40
N MET A 198 3.30 0.94 -10.43
CA MET A 198 3.47 -0.50 -10.43
C MET A 198 2.95 -1.09 -9.13
N ALA A 199 2.23 -2.19 -9.27
CA ALA A 199 1.77 -3.01 -8.16
C ALA A 199 2.05 -4.49 -8.43
N VAL A 200 1.75 -5.34 -7.44
CA VAL A 200 1.87 -6.79 -7.58
C VAL A 200 0.49 -7.43 -7.69
N GLY A 201 0.37 -8.40 -8.57
CA GLY A 201 -0.78 -9.29 -8.67
C GLY A 201 -0.41 -10.69 -8.20
N VAL A 202 -1.25 -11.32 -7.38
CA VAL A 202 -1.14 -12.76 -7.06
C VAL A 202 -2.38 -13.51 -7.54
N LYS A 203 -2.23 -14.70 -8.15
CA LYS A 203 -3.35 -15.51 -8.63
C LYS A 203 -4.38 -15.62 -7.50
N SER A 204 -5.65 -15.45 -7.82
CA SER A 204 -6.70 -15.33 -6.81
C SER A 204 -7.87 -16.28 -7.09
N ALA A 205 -8.39 -16.88 -6.03
CA ALA A 205 -9.57 -17.73 -6.09
C ALA A 205 -10.89 -16.96 -6.24
N GLY A 206 -10.94 -15.65 -5.96
CA GLY A 206 -12.20 -14.89 -5.98
C GLY A 206 -12.07 -13.39 -6.17
N CYS A 207 -11.32 -12.73 -5.29
CA CYS A 207 -11.04 -11.30 -5.27
C CYS A 207 -10.07 -10.90 -6.39
N ARG A 208 -10.59 -10.77 -7.61
CA ARG A 208 -9.82 -10.43 -8.80
C ARG A 208 -9.82 -8.93 -9.03
N TYR A 209 -8.65 -8.39 -9.34
CA TYR A 209 -8.51 -7.02 -9.76
C TYR A 209 -8.97 -6.87 -11.20
N ARG A 210 -10.14 -6.24 -11.37
CA ARG A 210 -10.77 -5.95 -12.66
C ARG A 210 -10.84 -7.20 -13.54
N ASN A 211 -10.39 -7.12 -14.79
CA ASN A 211 -10.44 -8.20 -15.78
C ASN A 211 -9.24 -9.16 -15.69
N THR A 212 -8.43 -9.10 -14.63
CA THR A 212 -7.28 -9.99 -14.45
C THR A 212 -7.66 -11.24 -13.65
N THR A 213 -6.74 -12.22 -13.57
CA THR A 213 -6.87 -13.40 -12.71
C THR A 213 -6.20 -13.21 -11.34
N TYR A 214 -5.74 -11.99 -11.03
CA TYR A 214 -4.88 -11.69 -9.89
C TYR A 214 -5.63 -10.84 -8.86
N ALA A 215 -5.42 -11.08 -7.57
CA ALA A 215 -5.70 -10.12 -6.51
C ALA A 215 -4.63 -9.03 -6.53
N TYR A 216 -5.04 -7.79 -6.29
CA TYR A 216 -4.15 -6.64 -6.24
C TYR A 216 -3.41 -6.56 -4.91
N ILE A 217 -2.12 -6.25 -4.93
CA ILE A 217 -1.31 -5.94 -3.75
C ILE A 217 -0.64 -4.59 -3.97
N GLU A 218 -1.04 -3.59 -3.20
CA GLU A 218 -0.33 -2.30 -3.14
C GLU A 218 0.97 -2.49 -2.33
N THR A 219 2.07 -1.93 -2.81
CA THR A 219 3.37 -1.98 -2.11
C THR A 219 3.74 -0.65 -1.47
N THR A 220 3.23 0.48 -1.95
CA THR A 220 3.60 1.83 -1.50
C THR A 220 3.07 2.17 -0.12
N ASN A 221 1.96 1.56 0.28
CA ASN A 221 1.36 1.66 1.61
C ASN A 221 0.93 0.28 2.09
N ARG A 222 0.82 0.13 3.42
CA ARG A 222 0.22 -1.06 4.02
C ARG A 222 -1.25 -1.18 3.61
N SER A 223 -1.60 -2.33 3.06
CA SER A 223 -2.93 -2.61 2.54
C SER A 223 -3.20 -4.11 2.57
N TYR A 224 -4.48 -4.48 2.55
CA TYR A 224 -4.87 -5.89 2.41
C TYR A 224 -4.62 -6.37 0.98
N VAL A 225 -4.23 -7.63 0.86
CA VAL A 225 -4.28 -8.34 -0.43
C VAL A 225 -5.72 -8.33 -0.93
N GLY A 226 -5.93 -7.94 -2.18
CA GLY A 226 -7.24 -7.90 -2.83
C GLY A 226 -8.04 -6.61 -2.65
N ILE A 227 -7.63 -5.68 -1.79
CA ILE A 227 -8.28 -4.36 -1.64
C ILE A 227 -7.36 -3.27 -2.22
N PRO A 228 -7.57 -2.84 -3.47
CA PRO A 228 -6.82 -1.72 -4.02
C PRO A 228 -7.15 -0.42 -3.27
N PRO A 229 -6.18 0.48 -3.05
CA PRO A 229 -6.45 1.76 -2.42
C PRO A 229 -7.32 2.63 -3.32
N ALA A 230 -8.21 3.44 -2.73
CA ALA A 230 -9.04 4.38 -3.50
C ALA A 230 -8.21 5.44 -4.23
N ALA A 231 -7.07 5.81 -3.65
CA ALA A 231 -6.03 6.65 -4.25
C ALA A 231 -4.67 6.20 -3.71
N LEU A 232 -3.64 6.30 -4.56
CA LEU A 232 -2.25 6.00 -4.21
C LEU A 232 -1.70 7.03 -3.20
N ALA A 233 -0.49 6.78 -2.70
CA ALA A 233 0.16 7.64 -1.70
C ALA A 233 0.29 9.12 -2.13
N ASP A 234 0.39 9.38 -3.43
CA ASP A 234 0.48 10.70 -4.05
C ASP A 234 -0.89 11.30 -4.44
N GLY A 235 -1.99 10.59 -4.17
CA GLY A 235 -3.36 10.96 -4.52
C GLY A 235 -3.81 10.52 -5.92
N THR A 236 -2.96 9.85 -6.69
CA THR A 236 -3.31 9.32 -8.02
C THR A 236 -4.38 8.23 -7.90
N VAL A 237 -5.40 8.28 -8.76
CA VAL A 237 -6.46 7.26 -8.82
C VAL A 237 -6.21 6.35 -10.01
N LEU A 238 -6.10 5.04 -9.76
CA LEU A 238 -5.90 4.06 -10.83
C LEU A 238 -7.18 3.89 -11.65
N SER A 239 -7.09 4.16 -12.94
CA SER A 239 -8.19 4.15 -13.90
C SER A 239 -7.91 3.28 -15.12
N SER A 240 -6.65 3.16 -15.56
CA SER A 240 -6.25 2.30 -16.68
C SER A 240 -6.21 0.81 -16.32
N ASP A 241 -6.35 -0.06 -17.33
CA ASP A 241 -6.11 -1.50 -17.15
C ASP A 241 -4.59 -1.77 -17.21
N PRO A 242 -4.06 -2.61 -16.30
CA PRO A 242 -2.62 -2.82 -16.24
C PRO A 242 -2.13 -3.71 -17.38
N LEU A 243 -0.91 -3.44 -17.85
CA LEU A 243 -0.09 -4.46 -18.52
C LEU A 243 0.31 -5.51 -17.47
N VAL A 244 -0.16 -6.74 -17.66
CA VAL A 244 0.15 -7.86 -16.77
C VAL A 244 1.45 -8.51 -17.22
N ILE A 245 2.46 -8.50 -16.35
CA ILE A 245 3.79 -9.07 -16.61
C ILE A 245 3.99 -10.28 -15.68
N PRO A 246 3.78 -11.53 -16.16
CA PRO A 246 3.97 -12.72 -15.33
C PRO A 246 5.43 -12.83 -14.85
N VAL A 247 5.62 -13.00 -13.54
CA VAL A 247 6.92 -13.18 -12.89
C VAL A 247 7.11 -14.62 -12.42
N GLY A 248 6.06 -15.21 -11.84
CA GLY A 248 6.05 -16.60 -11.37
C GLY A 248 4.81 -17.31 -11.88
N ASP A 249 4.99 -18.51 -12.42
CA ASP A 249 3.91 -19.35 -12.98
C ASP A 249 3.36 -20.38 -12.00
N GLY A 250 3.84 -20.36 -10.75
CA GLY A 250 3.45 -21.30 -9.69
C GLY A 250 1.94 -21.43 -9.46
N ASP A 251 1.56 -22.56 -8.88
CA ASP A 251 0.15 -22.91 -8.64
C ASP A 251 -0.42 -22.30 -7.36
N GLY A 252 0.43 -21.74 -6.49
CA GLY A 252 -0.01 -21.03 -5.29
C GLY A 252 -0.90 -19.84 -5.65
N LEU A 253 -1.99 -19.67 -4.91
CA LEU A 253 -2.98 -18.61 -5.11
C LEU A 253 -3.45 -18.09 -3.75
N TYR A 254 -4.00 -16.88 -3.75
CA TYR A 254 -4.63 -16.28 -2.59
C TYR A 254 -6.09 -16.74 -2.47
N ALA A 255 -6.44 -17.34 -1.33
CA ALA A 255 -7.73 -18.00 -1.11
C ALA A 255 -8.66 -17.29 -0.11
N ALA A 256 -8.15 -16.41 0.76
CA ALA A 256 -8.90 -15.72 1.80
C ALA A 256 -9.82 -14.58 1.31
N CYS A 257 -10.26 -14.63 0.05
CA CYS A 257 -11.05 -13.57 -0.57
C CYS A 257 -12.40 -13.33 0.10
N GLU A 258 -13.07 -14.35 0.65
CA GLU A 258 -14.33 -14.16 1.38
C GLU A 258 -14.15 -13.30 2.65
N GLU A 259 -13.00 -13.45 3.32
CA GLU A 259 -12.66 -12.63 4.47
C GLU A 259 -12.36 -11.19 4.05
N ILE A 260 -11.58 -11.03 2.97
CA ILE A 260 -11.27 -9.73 2.39
C ILE A 260 -12.53 -8.98 1.95
N GLU A 261 -13.46 -9.65 1.25
CA GLU A 261 -14.75 -9.06 0.87
C GLU A 261 -15.58 -8.65 2.09
N THR A 262 -15.45 -9.37 3.21
CA THR A 262 -16.12 -9.00 4.46
C THR A 262 -15.48 -7.77 5.09
N ILE A 263 -14.16 -7.67 5.09
CA ILE A 263 -13.42 -6.49 5.55
C ILE A 263 -13.76 -5.28 4.68
N GLU A 264 -13.76 -5.42 3.37
CA GLU A 264 -14.09 -4.34 2.42
C GLU A 264 -15.53 -3.84 2.60
N ARG A 265 -16.50 -4.76 2.75
CA ARG A 265 -17.89 -4.40 3.07
C ARG A 265 -18.00 -3.64 4.38
N ALA A 266 -17.28 -4.06 5.42
CA ALA A 266 -17.29 -3.36 6.70
C ALA A 266 -16.64 -1.98 6.59
N LEU A 267 -15.55 -1.83 5.84
CA LEU A 267 -14.92 -0.53 5.56
C LEU A 267 -15.87 0.44 4.86
N SER A 268 -16.61 -0.03 3.84
CA SER A 268 -17.63 0.81 3.17
C SER A 268 -18.77 1.14 4.12
N ALA A 269 -19.37 0.13 4.76
CA ALA A 269 -20.50 0.32 5.65
C ALA A 269 -20.19 1.28 6.81
N SER A 270 -19.00 1.15 7.42
CA SER A 270 -18.60 2.03 8.51
C SER A 270 -18.39 3.47 8.04
N ARG A 271 -17.78 3.67 6.86
CA ARG A 271 -17.60 5.02 6.27
C ARG A 271 -18.94 5.65 5.93
N ASP A 272 -19.82 4.90 5.27
CA ASP A 272 -21.11 5.40 4.84
C ASP A 272 -21.97 5.77 6.07
N ARG A 273 -21.93 4.94 7.13
CA ARG A 273 -22.61 5.21 8.41
C ARG A 273 -22.06 6.45 9.12
N VAL A 274 -20.76 6.70 9.07
CA VAL A 274 -20.17 7.94 9.62
C VAL A 274 -20.71 9.16 8.88
N GLY A 275 -20.79 9.11 7.54
CA GLY A 275 -21.36 10.20 6.76
C GLY A 275 -22.83 10.49 7.09
N GLU A 276 -23.65 9.45 7.23
CA GLU A 276 -25.06 9.59 7.63
C GLU A 276 -25.19 10.22 9.03
N LEU A 277 -24.44 9.71 10.02
CA LEU A 277 -24.50 10.19 11.39
C LEU A 277 -23.95 11.62 11.53
N GLU A 278 -22.99 12.03 10.70
CA GLU A 278 -22.50 13.41 10.68
C GLU A 278 -23.62 14.39 10.31
N GLU A 279 -24.44 14.06 9.30
CA GLU A 279 -25.59 14.86 8.92
C GLU A 279 -26.66 14.90 10.02
N GLU A 280 -26.98 13.76 10.63
CA GLU A 280 -27.95 13.65 11.74
C GLU A 280 -27.50 14.43 12.99
N LEU A 281 -26.24 14.28 13.39
CA LEU A 281 -25.64 15.01 14.51
C LEU A 281 -25.61 16.53 14.27
N ALA A 282 -25.36 16.96 13.03
CA ALA A 282 -25.42 18.38 12.66
C ALA A 282 -26.85 18.95 12.74
N VAL A 283 -27.88 18.15 12.46
CA VAL A 283 -29.29 18.53 12.69
C VAL A 283 -29.56 18.62 14.19
N CYS A 284 -29.26 17.56 14.95
CA CYS A 284 -29.49 17.55 16.38
C CYS A 284 -28.80 18.71 17.09
N THR A 285 -27.53 18.97 16.77
CA THR A 285 -26.76 20.04 17.43
C THR A 285 -27.47 21.39 17.28
N ARG A 286 -28.01 21.68 16.10
CA ARG A 286 -28.78 22.92 15.85
C ARG A 286 -30.10 22.97 16.63
N GLU A 287 -30.78 21.83 16.75
CA GLU A 287 -32.04 21.74 17.51
C GLU A 287 -31.79 21.93 19.02
N LEU A 288 -30.75 21.29 19.57
CA LEU A 288 -30.33 21.47 20.95
C LEU A 288 -29.90 22.91 21.26
N GLU A 289 -29.22 23.58 20.32
CA GLU A 289 -28.91 25.00 20.45
C GLU A 289 -30.17 25.86 20.51
N ALA A 290 -31.15 25.61 19.63
CA ALA A 290 -32.41 26.33 19.61
C ALA A 290 -33.24 26.10 20.89
N ASP A 291 -33.33 24.86 21.38
CA ASP A 291 -34.03 24.52 22.62
C ASP A 291 -33.37 25.16 23.84
N ARG A 292 -32.03 25.17 23.86
CA ARG A 292 -31.26 25.86 24.91
C ARG A 292 -31.51 27.35 24.91
N GLU A 293 -31.53 28.00 23.74
CA GLU A 293 -31.86 29.43 23.62
C GLU A 293 -33.28 29.73 24.11
N ALA A 294 -34.25 28.88 23.77
CA ALA A 294 -35.63 29.01 24.21
C ALA A 294 -35.78 28.85 25.73
N LEU A 295 -35.08 27.89 26.33
CA LEU A 295 -35.01 27.70 27.79
C LEU A 295 -34.40 28.91 28.49
N VAL A 296 -33.29 29.45 27.97
CA VAL A 296 -32.65 30.67 28.51
C VAL A 296 -33.59 31.88 28.44
N ALA A 297 -34.30 32.05 27.33
CA ALA A 297 -35.27 33.12 27.17
C ALA A 297 -36.46 33.00 28.14
N LEU A 298 -36.97 31.77 28.34
CA LEU A 298 -38.06 31.52 29.29
C LEU A 298 -37.60 31.72 30.75
N ASP A 299 -36.40 31.28 31.09
CA ASP A 299 -35.80 31.49 32.41
C ASP A 299 -35.66 32.98 32.73
N ALA A 300 -35.14 33.77 31.78
CA ALA A 300 -35.03 35.22 31.92
C ALA A 300 -36.39 35.90 32.16
N LYS A 301 -37.42 35.51 31.40
CA LYS A 301 -38.80 36.00 31.57
C LYS A 301 -39.36 35.62 32.94
N MET A 302 -39.09 34.40 33.42
CA MET A 302 -39.52 33.95 34.74
C MET A 302 -38.81 34.73 35.86
N ALA A 303 -37.50 34.99 35.72
CA ALA A 303 -36.74 35.81 36.65
C ALA A 303 -37.27 37.25 36.74
N ASP A 304 -37.69 37.84 35.61
CA ASP A 304 -38.33 39.16 35.57
C ASP A 304 -39.65 39.21 36.34
N LEU A 305 -40.52 38.22 36.12
CA LEU A 305 -41.80 38.09 36.83
C LEU A 305 -41.62 37.91 38.34
N LEU A 306 -40.57 37.18 38.74
CA LEU A 306 -40.24 37.02 40.16
C LEU A 306 -39.78 38.36 40.76
N ARG A 307 -38.92 39.11 40.06
CA ARG A 307 -38.45 40.44 40.51
C ARG A 307 -39.56 41.48 40.61
N SER A 308 -40.55 41.44 39.71
CA SER A 308 -41.69 42.36 39.73
C SER A 308 -42.80 41.97 40.71
N GLY A 309 -42.66 40.84 41.43
CA GLY A 309 -43.66 40.35 42.39
C GLY A 309 -44.88 39.69 41.75
N GLU A 310 -44.85 39.39 40.44
CA GLU A 310 -45.95 38.78 39.69
C GLU A 310 -45.99 37.23 39.85
N THR A 311 -46.02 36.76 41.09
CA THR A 311 -45.90 35.33 41.46
C THR A 311 -46.94 34.42 40.80
N GLY A 312 -48.17 34.89 40.59
CA GLY A 312 -49.22 34.13 39.91
C GLY A 312 -48.98 33.95 38.39
N LYS A 313 -48.24 34.85 37.73
CA LYS A 313 -47.80 34.64 36.34
C LYS A 313 -46.58 33.73 36.29
N TYR A 314 -45.63 33.89 37.22
CA TYR A 314 -44.48 32.99 37.35
C TYR A 314 -44.92 31.52 37.52
N ASN A 315 -45.79 31.24 38.49
CA ASN A 315 -46.26 29.87 38.78
C ASN A 315 -46.98 29.21 37.59
N ARG A 316 -47.53 30.00 36.66
CA ARG A 316 -48.17 29.48 35.44
C ARG A 316 -47.16 29.05 34.37
N LEU A 317 -45.93 29.56 34.39
CA LEU A 317 -44.86 29.20 33.44
C LEU A 317 -44.03 28.00 33.92
N VAL A 318 -44.00 27.71 35.23
CA VAL A 318 -43.24 26.58 35.79
C VAL A 318 -43.53 25.25 35.09
N PRO A 319 -44.79 24.85 34.82
CA PRO A 319 -45.05 23.58 34.12
C PRO A 319 -44.50 23.55 32.69
N GLU A 320 -44.56 24.68 31.97
CA GLU A 320 -44.02 24.80 30.61
C GLU A 320 -42.49 24.72 30.62
N TYR A 321 -41.84 25.43 31.54
CA TYR A 321 -40.40 25.35 31.73
C TYR A 321 -39.94 23.92 32.04
N ASN A 322 -40.59 23.25 33.01
CA ASN A 322 -40.24 21.88 33.36
C ASN A 322 -40.44 20.90 32.19
N ARG A 323 -41.48 21.10 31.36
CA ARG A 323 -41.68 20.31 30.15
C ARG A 323 -40.54 20.53 29.16
N MET A 324 -40.20 21.79 28.85
CA MET A 324 -39.10 22.10 27.92
C MET A 324 -37.75 21.56 28.39
N VAL A 325 -37.48 21.59 29.71
CA VAL A 325 -36.27 20.96 30.27
C VAL A 325 -36.29 19.44 30.07
N GLY A 326 -37.45 18.80 30.25
CA GLY A 326 -37.63 17.37 29.96
C GLY A 326 -37.35 17.06 28.49
N ASP A 327 -38.03 17.76 27.57
CA ASP A 327 -37.88 17.59 26.13
C ASP A 327 -36.41 17.80 25.69
N TYR A 328 -35.73 18.82 26.24
CA TYR A 328 -34.31 19.08 25.99
C TYR A 328 -33.41 17.93 26.47
N ASN A 329 -33.65 17.41 27.68
CA ASN A 329 -32.84 16.31 28.21
C ASN A 329 -33.05 15.03 27.39
N ASP A 330 -34.28 14.72 26.99
CA ASP A 330 -34.59 13.57 26.13
C ASP A 330 -33.90 13.70 24.76
N ALA A 331 -33.88 14.92 24.19
CA ALA A 331 -33.16 15.20 22.95
C ALA A 331 -31.63 15.03 23.12
N VAL A 332 -31.05 15.51 24.23
CA VAL A 332 -29.63 15.30 24.55
C VAL A 332 -29.29 13.81 24.63
N GLU A 333 -30.13 13.00 25.30
CA GLU A 333 -29.93 11.55 25.38
C GLU A 333 -29.97 10.89 23.99
N ALA A 334 -30.95 11.24 23.15
CA ALA A 334 -31.04 10.72 21.79
C ALA A 334 -29.79 11.05 20.95
N CYS A 335 -29.23 12.25 21.13
CA CYS A 335 -28.05 12.66 20.38
C CYS A 335 -26.75 12.05 20.90
N ASN A 336 -26.67 11.78 22.19
CA ASN A 336 -25.55 11.00 22.74
C ASN A 336 -25.54 9.57 22.18
N VAL A 337 -26.72 8.94 21.97
CA VAL A 337 -26.79 7.63 21.31
C VAL A 337 -26.24 7.69 19.87
N MET A 338 -26.63 8.70 19.09
CA MET A 338 -26.10 8.91 17.73
C MET A 338 -24.57 9.14 17.75
N LEU A 339 -24.07 9.89 18.73
CA LEU A 339 -22.65 10.14 18.90
C LEU A 339 -21.88 8.85 19.23
N ASP A 340 -22.38 8.04 20.16
CA ASP A 340 -21.79 6.74 20.52
C ASP A 340 -21.73 5.79 19.30
N GLU A 341 -22.77 5.79 18.47
CA GLU A 341 -22.78 5.03 17.20
C GLU A 341 -21.75 5.55 16.21
N ALA A 342 -21.60 6.87 16.07
CA ALA A 342 -20.64 7.49 15.17
C ALA A 342 -19.21 7.16 15.60
N GLU A 343 -18.92 7.26 16.89
CA GLU A 343 -17.64 6.88 17.47
C GLU A 343 -17.34 5.40 17.22
N ALA A 344 -18.31 4.50 17.40
CA ALA A 344 -18.14 3.08 17.11
C ALA A 344 -17.80 2.81 15.64
N ALA A 345 -18.48 3.49 14.71
CA ALA A 345 -18.24 3.36 13.27
C ALA A 345 -16.85 3.91 12.86
N VAL A 346 -16.46 5.08 13.38
CA VAL A 346 -15.13 5.67 13.18
C VAL A 346 -14.04 4.75 13.73
N ASN A 347 -14.23 4.23 14.94
CA ASN A 347 -13.25 3.35 15.59
C ASN A 347 -13.05 2.05 14.82
N LEU A 348 -14.13 1.46 14.29
CA LEU A 348 -14.02 0.29 13.42
C LEU A 348 -13.27 0.64 12.13
N HIS A 349 -13.65 1.71 11.43
CA HIS A 349 -13.03 2.10 10.17
C HIS A 349 -11.52 2.30 10.34
N ASN A 350 -11.13 3.09 11.34
CA ASN A 350 -9.73 3.36 11.65
C ASN A 350 -8.97 2.08 12.04
N HIS A 351 -9.61 1.17 12.77
CA HIS A 351 -9.01 -0.11 13.10
C HIS A 351 -8.75 -0.94 11.84
N LEU A 352 -9.76 -1.14 10.99
CA LEU A 352 -9.63 -1.94 9.76
C LEU A 352 -8.58 -1.36 8.81
N VAL A 353 -8.51 -0.03 8.63
CA VAL A 353 -7.47 0.61 7.82
C VAL A 353 -6.08 0.44 8.47
N GLY A 354 -5.97 0.61 9.78
CA GLY A 354 -4.69 0.54 10.50
C GLY A 354 -4.13 -0.87 10.71
N HIS A 355 -4.95 -1.91 10.56
CA HIS A 355 -4.60 -3.31 10.86
C HIS A 355 -4.58 -4.22 9.63
N ALA A 356 -4.18 -3.67 8.47
CA ALA A 356 -3.97 -4.44 7.24
C ALA A 356 -2.95 -5.60 7.39
N HIS A 357 -2.11 -5.56 8.43
CA HIS A 357 -1.16 -6.59 8.80
C HIS A 357 -1.77 -7.76 9.59
N ASP A 358 -3.06 -7.70 9.92
CA ASP A 358 -3.77 -8.72 10.68
C ASP A 358 -5.17 -9.02 10.09
N ARG A 359 -5.21 -9.64 8.89
CA ARG A 359 -6.48 -10.04 8.25
C ARG A 359 -7.42 -10.79 9.19
N PRO A 360 -7.04 -11.87 9.91
CA PRO A 360 -7.98 -12.63 10.75
C PRO A 360 -8.60 -11.78 11.85
N GLY A 361 -7.82 -10.93 12.54
CA GLY A 361 -8.35 -10.02 13.56
C GLY A 361 -9.30 -8.98 12.97
N SER A 362 -8.93 -8.39 11.84
CA SER A 362 -9.77 -7.45 11.10
C SER A 362 -11.06 -8.10 10.60
N TYR A 363 -10.99 -9.33 10.08
CA TYR A 363 -12.14 -10.11 9.62
C TYR A 363 -13.13 -10.37 10.77
N LEU A 364 -12.65 -10.77 11.94
CA LEU A 364 -13.52 -11.02 13.10
C LEU A 364 -14.29 -9.76 13.50
N ARG A 365 -13.63 -8.60 13.54
CA ARG A 365 -14.26 -7.33 13.87
C ARG A 365 -15.23 -6.85 12.78
N ALA A 366 -14.83 -6.97 11.51
CA ALA A 366 -15.68 -6.65 10.37
C ALA A 366 -16.96 -7.48 10.40
N ARG A 367 -16.85 -8.79 10.63
CA ARG A 367 -17.98 -9.71 10.73
C ARG A 367 -18.90 -9.38 11.91
N GLU A 368 -18.34 -9.05 13.08
CA GLU A 368 -19.14 -8.66 14.24
C GLU A 368 -19.94 -7.38 13.97
N TYR A 369 -19.33 -6.37 13.35
CA TYR A 369 -20.00 -5.13 13.00
C TYR A 369 -21.14 -5.34 12.01
N LEU A 370 -20.89 -6.10 10.93
CA LEU A 370 -21.88 -6.37 9.89
C LEU A 370 -23.04 -7.28 10.35
N ALA A 371 -22.94 -7.91 11.52
CA ALA A 371 -23.98 -8.74 12.10
C ALA A 371 -24.94 -7.97 13.03
N ARG A 372 -24.60 -6.73 13.37
CA ARG A 372 -25.46 -5.81 14.14
C ARG A 372 -26.46 -5.15 13.20
#